data_AF-A0ABD0RIF9-F1
#
_entry.id   AF-A0ABD0RIF9-F1
#
_cell.length_a   1.000
_cell.length_b   1.000
_cell.length_c   1.000
_cell.angle_alpha   90.00
_cell.angle_beta   90.00
_cell.angle_gamma   90.00
#
_symmetry.space_group_name_H-M   'P 1'
#
loop_
_entity.id
_entity.type
_entity.pdbx_description
1 polymer ?
#
loop_
_entity_poly.entity_id
_entity_poly.type
_entity_poly.pdbx_seq_one_letter_code
_entity_poly.pdbx_strand_id
1 'polypeptide(L)'
;KPKAADRENMMYAFTSRSKMDADIKAGRYLEHGEYDGNLYGTKIDSIHEVVEAGRICILDVNPQALKVLRTSEFLPYVVFIKAPEFEVLKAMNRSGIETGVTKHRT
;
A
#
# COMPACT_ATOMS: atom_id res chain seq x y z
N LYS A 1 -6.91 15.59 -8.61
CA LYS A 1 -6.87 16.75 -7.68
C LYS A 1 -7.33 16.28 -6.29
N PRO A 2 -6.67 16.67 -5.18
CA PRO A 2 -6.99 16.20 -3.84
C PRO A 2 -8.41 16.57 -3.41
N LYS A 3 -9.13 15.66 -2.74
CA LYS A 3 -10.37 16.03 -2.05
C LYS A 3 -10.01 16.77 -0.75
N ALA A 4 -10.90 17.63 -0.26
CA ALA A 4 -10.64 18.42 0.95
C ALA A 4 -10.34 17.53 2.18
N ALA A 5 -11.13 16.45 2.34
CA ALA A 5 -10.97 15.50 3.44
C ALA A 5 -9.61 14.77 3.44
N ASP A 6 -9.04 14.48 2.26
CA ASP A 6 -7.75 13.79 2.16
C ASP A 6 -6.60 14.64 2.72
N ARG A 7 -6.72 15.97 2.60
CA ARG A 7 -5.75 16.93 3.14
C ARG A 7 -5.92 17.12 4.64
N GLU A 8 -7.16 17.22 5.09
CA GLU A 8 -7.49 17.39 6.51
C GLU A 8 -7.04 16.19 7.34
N ASN A 9 -7.22 14.98 6.82
CA ASN A 9 -6.79 13.74 7.48
C ASN A 9 -5.34 13.35 7.18
N MET A 10 -4.58 14.18 6.45
CA MET A 10 -3.21 13.91 6.02
C MET A 10 -3.03 12.50 5.40
N MET A 11 -4.02 12.01 4.66
CA MET A 11 -4.01 10.64 4.13
C MET A 11 -2.94 10.45 3.06
N TYR A 12 -2.55 11.52 2.35
CA TYR A 12 -1.56 11.48 1.28
C TYR A 12 -0.57 12.65 1.37
N ALA A 13 0.68 12.38 1.00
CA ALA A 13 1.67 13.41 0.70
C ALA A 13 1.49 13.90 -0.74
N PHE A 14 0.81 15.04 -0.91
CA PHE A 14 0.53 15.58 -2.24
C PHE A 14 1.77 16.24 -2.88
N THR A 15 2.05 15.87 -4.13
CA THR A 15 3.15 16.43 -4.94
C THR A 15 2.67 16.70 -6.37
N SER A 16 3.49 17.38 -7.18
CA SER A 16 3.21 17.54 -8.61
C SER A 16 3.56 16.28 -9.39
N ARG A 17 2.84 16.01 -10.49
CA ARG A 17 3.10 14.85 -11.37
C ARG A 17 4.55 14.83 -11.87
N SER A 18 5.05 15.97 -12.36
CA SER A 18 6.43 16.10 -12.84
C SER A 18 7.47 15.77 -11.77
N LYS A 19 7.25 16.18 -10.51
CA LYS A 19 8.14 15.83 -9.41
C LYS A 19 8.07 14.33 -9.12
N MET A 20 6.86 13.76 -9.03
CA MET A 20 6.68 12.34 -8.81
C MET A 20 7.34 11.49 -9.91
N ASP A 21 7.22 11.88 -11.17
CA ASP A 21 7.87 11.19 -12.30
C ASP A 21 9.40 11.22 -12.19
N ALA A 22 9.98 12.35 -11.78
CA ALA A 22 11.42 12.47 -11.55
C ALA A 22 11.87 11.60 -10.35
N ASP A 23 11.10 11.59 -9.28
CA ASP A 23 11.33 10.78 -8.08
C ASP A 23 11.23 9.27 -8.40
N ILE A 24 10.26 8.84 -9.22
CA ILE A 24 10.10 7.47 -9.72
C ILE A 24 11.34 7.05 -10.52
N LYS A 25 11.77 7.88 -11.49
CA LYS A 25 12.98 7.61 -12.29
C LYS A 25 14.25 7.51 -11.44
N ALA A 26 14.28 8.21 -10.31
CA ALA A 26 15.37 8.17 -9.35
C ALA A 26 15.25 7.00 -8.35
N GLY A 27 14.27 6.10 -8.49
CA GLY A 27 14.11 4.93 -7.61
C GLY A 27 13.64 5.26 -6.20
N ARG A 28 12.96 6.40 -5.99
CA ARG A 28 12.52 6.86 -4.65
C ARG A 28 11.17 6.31 -4.18
N TYR A 29 10.52 5.50 -5.00
CA TYR A 29 9.26 4.84 -4.67
C TYR A 29 9.45 3.33 -4.62
N LEU A 30 8.92 2.71 -3.57
CA LEU A 30 8.86 1.27 -3.42
C LEU A 30 7.94 0.64 -4.48
N GLU A 31 6.77 1.25 -4.66
CA GLU A 31 5.82 0.94 -5.72
C GLU A 31 5.10 2.22 -6.14
N HIS A 32 4.64 2.24 -7.38
CA HIS A 32 3.86 3.35 -7.92
C HIS A 32 2.88 2.85 -8.99
N GLY A 33 1.79 3.60 -9.20
CA GLY A 33 0.76 3.28 -10.16
C GLY A 33 -0.11 4.49 -10.49
N GLU A 34 -0.96 4.35 -11.51
CA GLU A 34 -1.91 5.39 -11.91
C GLU A 34 -3.35 4.91 -11.66
N TYR A 35 -4.16 5.75 -11.03
CA TYR A 35 -5.58 5.52 -10.81
C TYR A 35 -6.36 6.81 -11.03
N ASP A 36 -7.43 6.72 -11.85
CA ASP A 36 -8.26 7.88 -12.20
C ASP A 36 -7.44 9.11 -12.65
N GLY A 37 -6.42 8.87 -13.48
CA GLY A 37 -5.52 9.91 -14.03
C GLY A 37 -4.55 10.55 -13.03
N ASN A 38 -4.48 10.06 -11.78
CA ASN A 38 -3.54 10.54 -10.76
C ASN A 38 -2.50 9.46 -10.44
N LEU A 39 -1.25 9.88 -10.18
CA LEU A 39 -0.19 8.99 -9.73
C LEU A 39 -0.26 8.78 -8.22
N TYR A 40 -0.02 7.54 -7.81
CA TYR A 40 0.08 7.10 -6.42
C TYR A 40 1.33 6.26 -6.25
N GLY A 41 1.85 6.20 -5.03
CA GLY A 41 2.99 5.37 -4.72
C GLY A 41 3.40 5.47 -3.26
N THR A 42 4.15 4.46 -2.83
CA THR A 42 4.70 4.36 -1.48
C THR A 42 6.14 4.84 -1.51
N LYS A 43 6.40 5.99 -0.88
CA LYS A 43 7.74 6.61 -0.90
C LYS A 43 8.66 5.89 0.08
N ILE A 44 9.90 5.59 -0.33
CA ILE A 44 10.86 4.92 0.56
C ILE A 44 11.12 5.76 1.82
N ASP A 45 11.31 7.07 1.67
CA ASP A 45 11.50 7.98 2.81
C ASP A 45 10.36 7.90 3.85
N SER A 46 9.11 7.72 3.42
CA SER A 46 7.98 7.59 4.37
C SER A 46 8.05 6.30 5.19
N ILE A 47 8.71 5.25 4.68
CA ILE A 47 8.97 4.03 5.44
C ILE A 47 10.03 4.32 6.50
N HIS A 48 11.11 5.02 6.13
CA HIS A 48 12.16 5.45 7.06
C HIS A 48 11.61 6.31 8.19
N GLU A 49 10.78 7.31 7.89
CA GLU A 49 10.16 8.17 8.89
C GLU A 49 9.36 7.39 9.96
N VAL A 50 8.68 6.30 9.56
CA VAL A 50 7.96 5.44 10.51
C VAL A 50 8.92 4.63 11.38
N VAL A 51 9.95 4.05 10.77
CA VAL A 51 10.96 3.23 11.46
C VAL A 51 11.80 4.07 12.43
N GLU A 52 12.23 5.25 12.01
CA GLU A 52 13.00 6.21 12.83
C GLU A 52 12.20 6.72 14.03
N ALA A 53 10.87 6.80 13.89
CA ALA A 53 9.96 7.09 15.00
C ALA A 53 9.78 5.91 15.98
N GLY A 54 10.51 4.81 15.81
CA GLY A 54 10.44 3.61 16.66
C GLY A 54 9.15 2.80 16.48
N ARG A 55 8.45 2.96 15.34
CA ARG A 55 7.19 2.28 15.03
C ARG A 55 7.39 1.20 13.98
N ILE A 56 6.50 0.21 13.98
CA ILE A 56 6.45 -0.81 12.93
C ILE A 56 5.62 -0.27 11.77
N CYS A 57 6.23 -0.17 10.59
CA CYS A 57 5.54 0.18 9.36
C CYS A 57 4.80 -1.04 8.80
N ILE A 58 3.47 -0.99 8.77
CA ILE A 58 2.64 -2.03 8.13
C ILE A 58 2.48 -1.67 6.65
N LEU A 59 3.03 -2.52 5.79
CA LEU A 59 3.02 -2.33 4.34
C LEU A 59 2.08 -3.32 3.66
N ASP A 60 1.05 -2.80 2.99
CA ASP A 60 0.21 -3.54 2.05
C ASP A 60 0.68 -3.22 0.62
N VAL A 61 1.60 -4.03 0.11
CA VAL A 61 2.32 -3.79 -1.16
C VAL A 61 2.35 -5.05 -2.02
N ASN A 62 2.57 -4.87 -3.32
CA ASN A 62 2.69 -6.02 -4.23
C ASN A 62 3.90 -6.90 -3.85
N PRO A 63 3.83 -8.24 -3.94
CA PRO A 63 4.97 -9.13 -3.69
C PRO A 63 6.27 -8.79 -4.43
N GLN A 64 6.21 -8.10 -5.58
CA GLN A 64 7.41 -7.63 -6.29
C GLN A 64 8.23 -6.62 -5.49
N ALA A 65 7.60 -5.85 -4.60
CA ALA A 65 8.24 -4.90 -3.69
C ALA A 65 9.23 -5.60 -2.72
N LEU A 66 9.06 -6.89 -2.45
CA LEU A 66 9.97 -7.65 -1.58
C LEU A 66 11.40 -7.70 -2.12
N LYS A 67 11.62 -7.51 -3.43
CA LYS A 67 12.99 -7.43 -4.00
C LYS A 67 13.75 -6.21 -3.51
N VAL A 68 13.04 -5.13 -3.22
CA VAL A 68 13.60 -3.87 -2.67
C VAL A 68 13.66 -3.94 -1.15
N LEU A 69 12.65 -4.53 -0.51
CA LEU A 69 12.58 -4.59 0.95
C LEU A 69 13.48 -5.67 1.57
N ARG A 70 13.81 -6.77 0.88
CA ARG A 70 14.65 -7.85 1.43
C ARG A 70 16.14 -7.50 1.37
N THR A 71 16.50 -6.39 2.01
CA THR A 71 17.87 -5.92 2.20
C THR A 71 18.16 -5.83 3.71
N SER A 72 19.43 -5.65 4.07
CA SER A 72 19.86 -5.41 5.45
C SER A 72 19.31 -4.10 6.04
N GLU A 73 18.84 -3.20 5.18
CA GLU A 73 18.28 -1.90 5.56
C GLU A 73 16.88 -2.06 6.19
N PHE A 74 15.99 -2.83 5.55
CA PHE A 74 14.59 -2.95 6.01
C PHE A 74 14.29 -4.23 6.78
N LEU A 75 14.96 -5.35 6.44
CA LEU A 75 14.77 -6.67 7.07
C LEU A 75 13.29 -6.97 7.46
N PRO A 76 12.35 -6.94 6.50
CA PRO A 76 10.93 -6.95 6.81
C PRO A 76 10.48 -8.32 7.33
N TYR A 77 9.53 -8.32 8.26
CA TYR A 77 8.69 -9.49 8.52
C TYR A 77 7.68 -9.63 7.38
N VAL A 78 7.66 -10.80 6.72
CA VAL A 78 6.73 -11.08 5.63
C VAL A 78 5.68 -12.09 6.10
N VAL A 79 4.42 -11.65 6.13
CA VAL A 79 3.28 -12.50 6.49
C VAL A 79 2.51 -12.84 5.22
N PHE A 80 2.47 -14.12 4.85
CA PHE A 80 1.64 -14.62 3.75
C PHE A 80 0.42 -15.33 4.32
N ILE A 81 -0.77 -14.81 4.03
CA ILE A 81 -2.04 -15.41 4.41
C ILE A 81 -2.46 -16.38 3.30
N LYS A 82 -2.22 -17.67 3.52
CA LYS A 82 -2.65 -18.72 2.59
C LYS A 82 -4.18 -18.82 2.59
N ALA A 83 -4.77 -18.94 1.40
CA ALA A 83 -6.19 -19.23 1.28
C ALA A 83 -6.53 -20.57 1.98
N PRO A 84 -7.64 -20.62 2.76
CA PRO A 84 -8.17 -21.87 3.28
C PRO A 84 -8.76 -22.72 2.13
N GLU A 85 -9.27 -23.90 2.45
CA GLU A 85 -9.96 -24.72 1.44
C GLU A 85 -11.14 -23.98 0.80
N PHE A 86 -11.48 -24.34 -0.44
CA PHE A 86 -12.45 -23.60 -1.25
C PHE A 86 -13.81 -23.42 -0.56
N GLU A 87 -14.34 -24.46 0.07
CA GLU A 87 -15.63 -24.37 0.76
C GLU A 87 -15.58 -23.42 1.97
N VAL A 88 -14.47 -23.41 2.70
CA VAL A 88 -14.24 -22.48 3.80
C VAL A 88 -14.12 -21.05 3.27
N LEU A 89 -13.33 -20.84 2.21
CA LEU A 89 -13.16 -19.53 1.58
C LEU A 89 -14.49 -18.96 1.08
N LYS A 90 -15.32 -19.81 0.45
CA LYS A 90 -16.66 -19.46 -0.03
C LYS A 90 -17.61 -19.10 1.11
N ALA A 91 -17.59 -19.85 2.20
CA ALA A 91 -18.38 -19.55 3.39
C ALA A 91 -17.94 -18.23 4.05
N MET A 92 -16.63 -18.00 4.19
CA MET A 92 -16.07 -16.75 4.71
C MET A 92 -16.45 -15.55 3.85
N ASN A 93 -16.41 -15.68 2.51
CA ASN A 93 -16.80 -14.61 1.60
C ASN A 93 -18.29 -14.27 1.76
N ARG A 94 -19.16 -15.29 1.84
CA ARG A 94 -20.60 -15.09 2.05
C ARG A 94 -20.88 -14.38 3.38
N SER A 95 -20.25 -14.84 4.46
CA SER A 95 -20.35 -14.19 5.78
C SER A 95 -19.82 -12.74 5.74
N GLY A 96 -18.73 -12.49 5.02
CA GLY A 96 -18.18 -11.15 4.81
C GLY A 96 -19.14 -10.21 4.07
N ILE A 97 -19.93 -10.73 3.13
CA ILE A 97 -20.98 -9.97 2.43
C ILE A 97 -22.15 -9.68 3.38
N GLU A 98 -22.64 -10.69 4.10
CA GLU A 98 -23.76 -10.57 5.06
C GLU A 98 -23.46 -9.57 6.18
N THR A 99 -22.21 -9.54 6.65
CA THR A 99 -21.74 -8.64 7.71
C THR A 99 -21.30 -7.26 7.19
N GLY A 100 -21.35 -7.03 5.87
CA GLY A 100 -20.98 -5.75 5.25
C GLY A 100 -19.47 -5.46 5.19
N VAL A 101 -18.63 -6.42 5.57
CA VAL A 101 -17.15 -6.32 5.50
C VAL A 101 -16.65 -6.38 4.06
N THR A 102 -17.35 -7.13 3.19
CA THR A 102 -17.02 -7.29 1.77
C THR A 102 -18.17 -6.75 0.92
N LYS A 103 -17.91 -5.77 0.05
CA LYS A 103 -18.91 -5.28 -0.92
C LYS A 103 -19.00 -6.24 -2.11
N HIS A 104 -20.20 -6.43 -2.66
CA HIS A 104 -20.37 -7.10 -3.96
C HIS A 104 -19.52 -6.37 -5.01
N ARG A 105 -18.50 -7.05 -5.53
CA ARG A 105 -17.83 -6.63 -6.77
C ARG A 105 -18.69 -7.16 -7.93
N THR A 106 -19.50 -6.28 -8.51
CA THR A 106 -20.07 -6.47 -9.86
C THR A 106 -18.98 -6.41 -10.91
#